data_AF-A0A1E1WRT0-F1
#
_entry.id   AF-A0A1E1WRT0-F1
#
_cell.length_a   1.000
_cell.length_b   1.000
_cell.length_c   1.000
_cell.angle_alpha   90.00
_cell.angle_beta   90.00
_cell.angle_gamma   90.00
#
_symmetry.space_group_name_H-M   'P 1'
#
loop_
_entity.id
_entity.type
_entity.pdbx_description
1 polymer ?
#
loop_
_entity_poly.entity_id
_entity_poly.type
_entity_poly.pdbx_seq_one_letter_code
_entity_poly.pdbx_strand_id
1 'polypeptide(L)'
;AIGMYPIPPPDAKTLAAIFGGQNEDHSPGQAPNSPRPMAIFELLDYIVNEPPPKLPAGIFSDDFKDFVDRCLKKNPDERADLKTLMNHEWIRKADAEKVDIAGWVCKTMDLMPSTPNSNVSPFSS
;
A
#
# COMPACT_ATOMS: atom_id res chain seq x y z
N ALA A 1 13.59 -14.34 4.95
CA ALA A 1 13.06 -13.57 3.82
C ALA A 1 14.17 -13.39 2.79
N ILE A 2 13.89 -13.45 1.48
CA ILE A 2 14.90 -13.47 0.41
C ILE A 2 15.48 -12.07 0.11
N GLY A 3 14.96 -11.02 0.76
CA GLY A 3 15.43 -9.64 0.56
C GLY A 3 15.00 -9.03 -0.78
N MET A 4 14.05 -9.67 -1.46
CA MET A 4 13.47 -9.21 -2.73
C MET A 4 12.19 -8.43 -2.49
N TYR A 5 12.01 -7.35 -3.25
CA TYR A 5 10.85 -6.47 -3.20
C TYR A 5 10.23 -6.30 -4.59
N PRO A 6 8.90 -6.06 -4.68
CA PRO A 6 7.93 -6.07 -3.59
C PRO A 6 7.64 -7.49 -3.07
N ILE A 7 7.18 -7.59 -1.82
CA ILE A 7 6.74 -8.85 -1.22
C ILE A 7 5.42 -9.25 -1.88
N PRO A 8 5.44 -10.19 -2.81
CA PRO A 8 5.24 -11.61 -2.50
C PRO A 8 6.50 -12.45 -2.74
N PRO A 9 6.59 -13.68 -2.17
CA PRO A 9 7.74 -14.55 -2.36
C PRO A 9 7.98 -14.83 -3.85
N PRO A 10 9.25 -14.88 -4.31
CA PRO A 10 9.56 -15.34 -5.66
C PRO A 10 9.01 -16.75 -5.89
N ASP A 11 8.52 -17.00 -7.09
CA ASP A 11 7.94 -18.29 -7.45
C ASP A 11 9.01 -19.41 -7.47
N ALA A 12 8.55 -20.67 -7.51
CA ALA A 12 9.44 -21.83 -7.48
C ALA A 12 10.45 -21.84 -8.63
N LYS A 13 10.08 -21.27 -9.79
CA LYS A 13 10.97 -21.17 -10.97
C LYS A 13 12.12 -20.19 -10.71
N THR A 14 11.81 -19.05 -10.12
CA THR A 14 12.80 -18.02 -9.75
C THR A 14 13.73 -18.53 -8.66
N LEU A 15 13.19 -19.23 -7.66
CA LEU A 15 13.98 -19.89 -6.61
C LEU A 15 14.95 -20.93 -7.20
N ALA A 16 14.48 -21.76 -8.13
CA ALA A 16 15.32 -22.75 -8.81
C ALA A 16 16.43 -22.10 -9.65
N ALA A 17 16.17 -20.96 -10.32
CA ALA A 17 17.20 -20.25 -11.07
C ALA A 17 18.28 -19.63 -10.16
N ILE A 18 17.90 -19.14 -8.98
CA ILE A 18 18.83 -18.52 -8.02
C ILE A 18 19.71 -19.56 -7.32
N PHE A 19 19.14 -20.71 -6.94
CA PHE A 19 19.83 -21.73 -6.13
C PHE A 19 20.27 -22.98 -6.92
N GLY A 20 19.89 -23.13 -8.19
CA GLY A 20 20.01 -24.36 -8.97
C GLY A 20 21.18 -24.44 -9.96
N GLY A 21 21.91 -23.35 -10.23
CA GLY A 21 23.16 -23.37 -10.99
C GLY A 21 23.03 -23.40 -12.54
N GLN A 22 23.78 -22.47 -13.15
CA GLN A 22 24.26 -22.34 -14.55
C GLN A 22 23.31 -21.92 -15.70
N ASN A 23 23.65 -20.72 -16.22
CA ASN A 23 23.73 -20.24 -17.62
C ASN A 23 22.48 -20.10 -18.49
N GLU A 24 22.29 -18.85 -18.98
CA GLU A 24 21.63 -18.36 -20.21
C GLU A 24 20.15 -18.78 -20.41
N ASP A 25 19.20 -17.96 -20.87
CA ASP A 25 19.24 -16.88 -21.84
C ASP A 25 17.90 -16.11 -21.75
N HIS A 26 17.83 -14.94 -22.38
CA HIS A 26 16.65 -14.07 -22.50
C HIS A 26 15.35 -14.81 -22.79
N SER A 27 14.25 -14.47 -22.08
CA SER A 27 12.90 -14.94 -22.46
C SER A 27 11.76 -14.11 -21.85
N PRO A 28 10.59 -14.07 -22.51
CA PRO A 28 9.94 -12.84 -22.91
C PRO A 28 8.60 -12.58 -22.20
N GLY A 29 8.14 -11.33 -22.24
CA GLY A 29 6.71 -11.02 -22.06
C GLY A 29 6.25 -10.63 -20.65
N GLN A 30 6.96 -9.74 -19.96
CA GLN A 30 6.36 -9.07 -18.80
C GLN A 30 5.39 -7.97 -19.25
N ALA A 31 4.16 -8.06 -18.75
CA ALA A 31 3.17 -7.00 -18.91
C ALA A 31 3.75 -5.67 -18.40
N PRO A 32 3.45 -4.53 -19.05
CA PRO A 32 4.13 -3.25 -18.80
C PRO A 32 4.01 -2.70 -17.36
N ASN A 33 3.25 -3.36 -16.48
CA ASN A 33 2.97 -2.94 -15.11
C ASN A 33 3.27 -4.00 -14.03
N SER A 34 3.96 -5.11 -14.33
CA SER A 34 4.34 -6.07 -13.28
C SER A 34 5.56 -5.58 -12.50
N PRO A 35 5.52 -5.49 -11.16
CA PRO A 35 6.67 -5.07 -10.37
C PRO A 35 7.84 -6.02 -10.59
N ARG A 36 8.97 -5.47 -11.05
CA ARG A 36 10.20 -6.25 -11.19
C ARG A 36 10.75 -6.56 -9.79
N PRO A 37 11.13 -7.82 -9.50
CA PRO A 37 11.83 -8.14 -8.27
C PRO A 37 13.13 -7.34 -8.18
N MET A 38 13.33 -6.61 -7.08
CA MET A 38 14.51 -5.80 -6.81
C MET A 38 15.17 -6.25 -5.50
N ALA A 39 16.50 -6.23 -5.47
CA ALA A 39 17.24 -6.39 -4.22
C ALA A 39 17.07 -5.16 -3.32
N ILE A 40 17.33 -5.30 -2.01
CA ILE A 40 17.13 -4.20 -1.05
C ILE A 40 17.87 -2.91 -1.42
N PHE A 41 19.13 -2.99 -1.84
CA PHE A 41 19.90 -1.79 -2.21
C PHE A 41 19.39 -1.15 -3.50
N GLU A 42 18.94 -1.95 -4.47
CA GLU A 42 18.30 -1.46 -5.70
C GLU A 42 16.99 -0.75 -5.39
N LEU A 43 16.19 -1.29 -4.47
CA LEU A 43 14.96 -0.62 -4.02
C LEU A 43 15.25 0.72 -3.34
N LEU A 44 16.25 0.77 -2.45
CA LEU A 44 16.63 2.01 -1.77
C LEU A 44 17.12 3.06 -2.79
N ASP A 45 17.95 2.65 -3.75
CA ASP A 45 18.41 3.52 -4.83
C ASP A 45 17.23 4.04 -5.66
N TYR A 46 16.31 3.15 -6.04
CA TYR A 46 15.08 3.51 -6.76
C TYR A 46 14.27 4.55 -6.00
N ILE A 47 14.03 4.36 -4.70
CA ILE A 47 13.30 5.33 -3.86
C ILE A 47 14.01 6.70 -3.85
N VAL A 48 15.35 6.71 -3.82
CA VAL A 48 16.16 7.92 -3.74
C VAL A 48 16.31 8.62 -5.09
N ASN A 49 16.30 7.91 -6.21
CA ASN A 49 16.66 8.47 -7.53
C ASN A 49 15.48 8.57 -8.50
N GLU A 50 14.54 7.63 -8.47
CA GLU A 50 13.39 7.61 -9.38
C GLU A 50 12.23 8.52 -8.90
N PRO A 51 11.30 8.92 -9.79
CA PRO A 51 10.12 9.68 -9.38
C PRO A 51 9.25 8.87 -8.41
N PRO A 52 8.53 9.54 -7.48
CA PRO A 52 7.66 8.86 -6.55
C PRO A 52 6.56 8.08 -7.28
N PRO A 53 6.13 6.92 -6.73
CA PRO A 53 5.04 6.16 -7.32
C PRO A 53 3.74 6.97 -7.28
N LYS A 54 2.85 6.70 -8.24
CA LYS A 54 1.54 7.34 -8.35
C LYS A 54 0.44 6.31 -8.41
N LEU A 55 -0.73 6.69 -7.92
CA LEU A 55 -1.93 5.88 -8.07
C LEU A 55 -2.39 5.82 -9.54
N PRO A 56 -2.90 4.67 -10.02
CA PRO A 56 -3.36 4.51 -11.39
C PRO A 56 -4.58 5.41 -11.68
N ALA A 57 -4.64 5.93 -12.91
CA ALA A 57 -5.77 6.72 -13.37
C ALA A 57 -7.04 5.85 -13.55
N GLY A 58 -8.21 6.44 -13.32
CA GLY A 58 -9.51 5.80 -13.54
C GLY A 58 -9.99 4.81 -12.48
N ILE A 59 -9.16 4.48 -11.47
CA ILE A 59 -9.51 3.55 -10.39
C ILE A 59 -9.88 4.31 -9.10
N PHE A 60 -9.14 5.37 -8.80
CA PHE A 60 -9.26 6.15 -7.57
C PHE A 60 -9.79 7.56 -7.86
N SER A 61 -10.47 8.16 -6.87
CA SER A 61 -10.92 9.55 -6.95
C SER A 61 -9.75 10.52 -7.07
N ASP A 62 -9.98 11.66 -7.72
CA ASP A 62 -8.96 12.69 -7.89
C ASP A 62 -8.45 13.22 -6.54
N ASP A 63 -9.33 13.40 -5.56
CA ASP A 63 -8.94 13.84 -4.23
C ASP A 63 -8.04 12.83 -3.50
N PHE A 64 -8.28 11.53 -3.68
CA PHE A 64 -7.43 10.51 -3.06
C PHE A 64 -6.05 10.46 -3.73
N LYS A 65 -6.01 10.58 -5.06
CA LYS A 65 -4.76 10.68 -5.82
C LYS A 65 -3.96 11.91 -5.39
N ASP A 66 -4.58 13.08 -5.27
CA ASP A 66 -3.92 14.30 -4.82
C ASP A 66 -3.40 14.17 -3.38
N PHE A 67 -4.19 13.57 -2.48
CA PHE A 67 -3.77 13.31 -1.09
C PHE A 67 -2.49 12.46 -1.04
N VAL A 68 -2.46 11.35 -1.78
CA VAL A 68 -1.28 10.45 -1.82
C VAL A 68 -0.09 11.13 -2.49
N ASP A 69 -0.30 11.87 -3.58
CA ASP A 69 0.76 12.60 -4.28
C ASP A 69 1.42 13.67 -3.37
N ARG A 70 0.67 14.29 -2.47
CA ARG A 70 1.20 15.23 -1.46
C ARG A 70 2.05 14.54 -0.39
N CYS A 71 1.69 13.32 0.01
CA CYS A 71 2.46 12.51 0.96
C CYS A 71 3.79 12.02 0.37
N LEU A 72 3.82 11.77 -0.95
CA LEU A 72 4.96 11.18 -1.64
C LEU A 72 5.91 12.20 -2.28
N LYS A 73 5.74 13.50 -2.00
CA LYS A 73 6.71 14.51 -2.47
C LYS A 73 8.11 14.19 -1.95
N LYS A 74 9.05 14.15 -2.89
CA LYS A 74 10.44 13.76 -2.65
C LYS A 74 11.19 14.83 -1.86
N ASN A 75 11.00 16.09 -2.27
CA ASN A 75 11.47 17.26 -1.52
C ASN A 75 10.66 17.38 -0.21
N PRO A 76 11.30 17.29 0.97
CA PRO A 76 10.61 17.40 2.25
C PRO A 76 9.88 18.74 2.45
N ASP A 77 10.42 19.83 1.91
CA ASP A 77 9.81 21.17 2.04
C ASP A 77 8.51 21.32 1.23
N GLU A 78 8.35 20.49 0.19
CA GLU A 78 7.12 20.41 -0.62
C GLU A 78 6.14 19.35 -0.12
N ARG A 79 6.60 18.45 0.76
CA ARG A 79 5.77 17.39 1.31
C ARG A 79 4.79 18.00 2.31
N ALA A 80 3.51 17.71 2.14
CA ALA A 80 2.48 18.26 3.00
C ALA A 80 2.70 17.82 4.46
N ASP A 81 2.61 18.79 5.38
CA ASP A 81 2.65 18.52 6.81
C ASP A 81 1.31 17.94 7.31
N LEU A 82 1.31 17.45 8.56
CA LEU A 82 0.10 16.85 9.15
C LEU A 82 -1.08 17.83 9.21
N LYS A 83 -0.82 19.13 9.43
CA LYS A 83 -1.88 20.14 9.51
C LYS A 83 -2.53 20.34 8.15
N THR A 84 -1.76 20.40 7.08
CA THR A 84 -2.26 20.45 5.70
C THR A 84 -3.03 19.18 5.35
N LEU A 85 -2.49 18.00 5.68
CA LEU A 85 -3.12 16.71 5.38
C LEU A 85 -4.46 16.53 6.11
N MET A 86 -4.56 16.89 7.39
CA MET A 86 -5.81 16.80 8.15
C MET A 86 -6.92 17.71 7.61
N ASN A 87 -6.57 18.78 6.91
CA ASN A 87 -7.53 19.69 6.28
C ASN A 87 -7.80 19.36 4.81
N HIS A 88 -7.18 18.32 4.26
CA HIS A 88 -7.35 17.91 2.87
C HIS A 88 -8.78 17.43 2.61
N GLU A 89 -9.32 17.71 1.41
CA GLU A 89 -10.71 17.37 1.08
C GLU A 89 -11.02 15.88 1.25
N TRP A 90 -10.10 15.02 0.83
CA TRP A 90 -10.24 13.56 0.98
C TRP A 90 -10.44 13.15 2.45
N ILE A 91 -9.63 13.68 3.37
CA ILE A 91 -9.73 13.39 4.81
C ILE A 91 -11.03 13.94 5.38
N ARG A 92 -11.40 15.18 5.03
CA ARG A 92 -12.65 15.78 5.50
C ARG A 92 -13.89 15.02 5.03
N LYS A 93 -13.88 14.49 3.81
CA LYS A 93 -14.96 13.64 3.27
C LYS A 93 -15.02 12.32 4.04
N ALA A 94 -13.87 11.67 4.25
CA ALA A 94 -13.80 10.42 5.01
C ALA A 94 -14.24 10.57 6.47
N ASP A 95 -13.92 11.68 7.14
CA ASP A 95 -14.33 11.97 8.52
C ASP A 95 -15.85 12.12 8.67
N ALA A 96 -16.52 12.65 7.64
CA ALA A 96 -17.98 12.77 7.61
C ALA A 96 -18.68 11.47 7.20
N GLU A 97 -17.96 10.49 6.65
CA GLU A 97 -18.52 9.27 6.11
C GLU A 97 -18.73 8.23 7.21
N LYS A 98 -19.93 7.61 7.24
CA LYS A 98 -20.23 6.53 8.18
C LYS A 98 -19.82 5.19 7.56
N VAL A 99 -18.59 4.77 7.80
CA VAL A 99 -18.06 3.48 7.34
C VAL A 99 -17.93 2.50 8.50
N ASP A 100 -18.50 1.30 8.36
CA ASP A 100 -18.32 0.21 9.33
C ASP A 100 -16.98 -0.50 9.10
N ILE A 101 -15.91 0.09 9.63
CA ILE A 101 -14.56 -0.47 9.54
C ILE A 101 -14.45 -1.78 10.32
N ALA A 102 -15.10 -1.88 11.48
CA ALA A 102 -15.05 -3.09 12.32
C ALA A 102 -15.69 -4.29 11.60
N GLY A 103 -16.87 -4.10 11.01
CA GLY A 103 -17.53 -5.12 10.20
C GLY A 103 -16.73 -5.49 8.95
N TRP A 104 -16.14 -4.49 8.26
CA TRP A 104 -15.26 -4.75 7.12
C TRP A 104 -14.04 -5.59 7.49
N VAL A 105 -13.36 -5.29 8.61
CA VAL A 105 -12.22 -6.08 9.09
C VAL A 105 -12.65 -7.51 9.42
N CYS A 106 -13.75 -7.70 10.14
CA CYS A 106 -14.24 -9.03 10.49
C CYS A 106 -14.52 -9.86 9.24
N LYS A 107 -15.20 -9.28 8.25
CA LYS A 107 -15.47 -9.93 6.97
C LYS A 107 -14.20 -10.26 6.19
N THR A 108 -13.24 -9.34 6.14
CA THR A 108 -12.01 -9.49 5.35
C THR A 108 -11.06 -10.54 5.94
N MET A 109 -11.08 -10.67 7.27
CA MET A 109 -10.20 -11.57 8.01
C MET A 109 -10.91 -12.87 8.45
N ASP A 110 -12.13 -13.12 7.96
CA ASP A 110 -12.98 -14.27 8.33
C ASP A 110 -13.18 -14.44 9.85
N LEU A 111 -13.29 -13.32 10.58
CA LEU A 111 -13.55 -13.30 12.02
C LEU A 111 -15.06 -13.33 12.28
N MET A 112 -15.49 -14.05 13.32
CA MET A 112 -16.87 -13.92 13.79
C MET A 112 -17.10 -12.53 14.40
N PRO A 113 -18.21 -11.85 14.07
CA PRO A 113 -18.47 -10.51 14.59
C PRO A 113 -18.78 -10.59 16.10
N SER A 114 -17.82 -10.20 16.94
CA SER A 114 -18.06 -10.03 18.38
C SER A 114 -18.79 -8.72 18.66
N THR A 115 -20.11 -8.86 18.76
CA THR A 115 -21.11 -8.05 19.48
C THR A 115 -21.53 -6.65 18.96
N PRO A 116 -22.85 -6.34 19.05
CA PRO A 116 -23.38 -5.00 18.83
C PRO A 116 -23.02 -4.05 19.98
N ASN A 117 -22.71 -2.80 19.64
CA ASN A 117 -22.74 -1.68 20.59
C ASN A 117 -24.11 -1.59 21.27
N SER A 118 -24.20 -2.02 22.54
CA SER A 118 -25.20 -1.50 23.46
C SER A 118 -24.49 -0.85 24.64
N ASN A 119 -24.53 0.48 24.66
CA ASN A 119 -24.33 1.29 25.87
C ASN A 119 -25.19 0.70 26.99
N VAL A 120 -24.57 0.00 27.94
CA VAL A 120 -25.16 -0.25 29.25
C VAL A 120 -24.14 0.20 30.28
N SER A 121 -24.36 1.40 30.82
CA SER A 121 -23.61 1.96 31.95
C SER A 121 -23.88 1.09 33.19
N PRO A 122 -22.87 0.57 33.91
CA PRO A 122 -23.09 -0.29 35.07
C PRO A 122 -23.39 0.45 36.38
N PHE A 123 -23.58 1.78 36.36
CA PHE A 123 -23.89 2.55 37.57
C PHE A 123 -25.31 3.12 37.49
N SER A 124 -26.27 2.30 37.88
CA SER A 124 -27.58 2.75 38.37
C SER A 124 -28.04 1.82 39.48
N SER A 125 -27.64 2.16 40.70
CA SER A 125 -28.35 1.95 41.96
C SER A 125 -27.67 2.80 43.03
#